data_AF-A0A948FDH9-F1
#
_entry.id   AF-A0A948FDH9-F1
#
_cell.length_a   1.000
_cell.length_b   1.000
_cell.length_c   1.000
_cell.angle_alpha   90.00
_cell.angle_beta   90.00
_cell.angle_gamma   90.00
#
_symmetry.space_group_name_H-M   'P 1'
#
loop_
_entity.id
_entity.type
_entity.pdbx_description
1 polymer ?
#
loop_
_entity_poly.entity_id
_entity_poly.type
_entity_poly.pdbx_seq_one_letter_code
_entity_poly.pdbx_strand_id
1 'polypeptide(L)'
;MIKKRIIIESIILLMLLAFIGFNFKQGQKGFLTKSKSLMDLRLQVKNLVAKGKYKEAQDLSKKLLRRLKVVIKQDDGRTPSSRAYFLTGWILEDLRGRLPPDFLHEPGLPSNYVNWTKYKLAAIYYKQGEYSKALNYLNFILKSAPDYKGNDRVLALSARIYEVKGDLLKEQSLLTQLIARYPKSWSASFAHLRLGFMYERKGDYSRAFKEYTNSKILPVITILNFMIMLLFSAFVFGIVFLISRLFFRKRLIEARAGPFRKVDLFVVFALLFTAPPLMSLFLLSLNYYFRNFFLWLHLEPTVFSLFLSDMLLLGICLLYLKKKYKLDNLSLGFFSRGIQYNVILPIFLTSAGIMIAIIFFSIISLTSVKIPESPIDAIAQNTFLQGNPIKIFLLFFMVTVAGPIAEEIVFRVFLIKSFAKYTNTTFAVIFSSLLFGFFHQRLILVPYFTVLGLIFAITYTKTKTIIPSIVTHSLYNFLLFGLGFLFMNNH
;
A
#
# COMPACT_ATOMS: atom_id res chain seq x y z
N MET A 1 -8.03 -22.25 -4.42
CA MET A 1 -7.75 -21.10 -3.52
C MET A 1 -8.36 -21.24 -2.12
N ILE A 2 -9.64 -21.59 -1.97
CA ILE A 2 -10.33 -21.67 -0.65
C ILE A 2 -9.67 -22.67 0.33
N LYS A 3 -9.26 -23.86 -0.13
CA LYS A 3 -8.53 -24.85 0.70
C LYS A 3 -7.18 -24.33 1.25
N LYS A 4 -6.41 -23.56 0.45
CA LYS A 4 -5.08 -23.04 0.86
C LYS A 4 -5.20 -21.96 1.95
N ARG A 5 -6.23 -21.11 1.88
CA ARG A 5 -6.47 -20.05 2.87
C ARG A 5 -6.84 -20.61 4.25
N ILE A 6 -7.61 -21.71 4.28
CA ILE A 6 -8.03 -22.38 5.52
C ILE A 6 -6.87 -23.09 6.21
N ILE A 7 -5.95 -23.68 5.45
CA ILE A 7 -4.73 -24.28 6.00
C ILE A 7 -3.87 -23.22 6.69
N ILE A 8 -3.71 -22.05 6.08
CA ILE A 8 -2.97 -20.92 6.66
C ILE A 8 -3.66 -20.39 7.93
N GLU A 9 -4.99 -20.20 7.91
CA GLU A 9 -5.75 -19.78 9.09
C GLU A 9 -5.72 -20.81 10.23
N SER A 10 -5.68 -22.11 9.90
CA SER A 10 -5.57 -23.20 10.88
C SER A 10 -4.17 -23.29 11.51
N ILE A 11 -3.13 -23.02 10.72
CA ILE A 11 -1.74 -22.95 11.20
C ILE A 11 -1.57 -21.75 12.13
N ILE A 12 -2.14 -20.58 11.78
CA ILE A 12 -2.11 -19.38 12.63
C ILE A 12 -2.83 -19.61 13.97
N LEU A 13 -3.98 -20.30 13.95
CA LEU A 13 -4.72 -20.64 15.17
C LEU A 13 -3.95 -21.65 16.05
N LEU A 14 -3.30 -22.65 15.44
CA LEU A 14 -2.46 -23.62 16.14
C LEU A 14 -1.21 -22.96 16.75
N MET A 15 -0.58 -22.01 16.03
CA MET A 15 0.55 -21.24 16.53
C MET A 15 0.15 -20.32 17.69
N LEU A 16 -1.02 -19.67 17.62
CA LEU A 16 -1.56 -18.86 18.71
C LEU A 16 -1.89 -19.69 19.96
N LEU A 17 -2.40 -20.91 19.79
CA LEU A 17 -2.68 -21.83 20.90
C LEU A 17 -1.41 -22.40 21.54
N ALA A 18 -0.36 -22.62 20.75
CA ALA A 18 0.97 -23.01 21.24
C ALA A 18 1.67 -21.87 22.01
N PHE A 19 1.50 -20.62 21.54
CA PHE A 19 2.09 -19.42 22.17
C PHE A 19 1.48 -19.08 23.55
N ILE A 20 0.27 -19.58 23.85
CA ILE A 20 -0.44 -19.34 25.12
C ILE A 20 -0.20 -20.47 26.14
N GLY A 21 0.67 -21.44 25.85
CA GLY A 21 1.13 -22.44 26.84
C GLY A 21 0.07 -23.47 27.26
N PHE A 22 -0.84 -23.86 26.37
CA PHE A 22 -1.89 -24.84 26.68
C PHE A 22 -1.36 -26.29 26.59
N ASN A 23 -1.17 -26.97 27.72
CA ASN A 23 -0.78 -28.39 27.78
C ASN A 23 -2.00 -29.32 27.55
N PHE A 24 -1.93 -30.20 26.56
CA PHE A 24 -3.02 -31.08 26.14
C PHE A 24 -3.03 -32.41 26.95
N LYS A 25 -4.09 -32.71 27.71
CA LYS A 25 -4.33 -34.01 28.41
C LYS A 25 -5.46 -34.84 27.74
N GLN A 26 -5.46 -36.15 28.02
CA GLN A 26 -6.19 -37.26 27.38
C GLN A 26 -7.73 -37.11 27.12
N GLY A 27 -8.42 -36.11 27.67
CA GLY A 27 -9.84 -35.84 27.38
C GLY A 27 -10.13 -35.23 25.99
N GLN A 28 -9.11 -34.88 25.21
CA GLN A 28 -9.26 -34.07 23.99
C GLN A 28 -9.43 -34.85 22.66
N LYS A 29 -9.31 -36.18 22.63
CA LYS A 29 -9.54 -36.97 21.38
C LYS A 29 -10.99 -36.91 20.90
N GLY A 30 -11.98 -36.96 21.79
CA GLY A 30 -13.40 -36.77 21.43
C GLY A 30 -13.77 -35.31 21.10
N PHE A 31 -12.92 -34.36 21.48
CA PHE A 31 -13.10 -32.93 21.27
C PHE A 31 -12.56 -32.46 19.90
N LEU A 32 -11.42 -33.00 19.45
CA LEU A 32 -10.86 -32.75 18.11
C LEU A 32 -11.77 -33.27 16.99
N THR A 33 -12.42 -34.42 17.17
CA THR A 33 -13.40 -34.96 16.23
C THR A 33 -14.66 -34.11 16.13
N LYS A 34 -15.17 -33.58 17.25
CA LYS A 34 -16.34 -32.68 17.27
C LYS A 34 -16.04 -31.32 16.63
N SER A 35 -14.90 -30.72 16.92
CA SER A 35 -14.49 -29.43 16.31
C SER A 35 -14.22 -29.53 14.80
N LYS A 36 -13.59 -30.63 14.34
CA LYS A 36 -13.43 -30.94 12.91
C LYS A 36 -14.79 -31.05 12.21
N SER A 37 -15.75 -31.74 12.82
CA SER A 37 -17.12 -31.84 12.29
C SER A 37 -17.84 -30.48 12.18
N LEU A 38 -17.62 -29.55 13.11
CA LEU A 38 -18.16 -28.19 13.04
C LEU A 38 -17.51 -27.37 11.91
N MET A 39 -16.21 -27.55 11.69
CA MET A 39 -15.45 -26.90 10.62
C MET A 39 -15.86 -27.40 9.23
N ASP A 40 -16.11 -28.71 9.09
CA ASP A 40 -16.59 -29.34 7.85
C ASP A 40 -18.00 -28.85 7.48
N LEU A 41 -18.89 -28.72 8.47
CA LEU A 41 -20.22 -28.14 8.28
C LEU A 41 -20.16 -26.67 7.83
N ARG A 42 -19.22 -25.88 8.37
CA ARG A 42 -18.98 -24.50 7.90
C ARG A 42 -18.55 -24.48 6.42
N LEU A 43 -17.64 -25.37 6.02
CA LEU A 43 -17.17 -25.44 4.64
C LEU A 43 -18.33 -25.75 3.67
N GLN A 44 -19.25 -26.61 4.09
CA GLN A 44 -20.46 -26.91 3.34
C GLN A 44 -21.39 -25.69 3.23
N VAL A 45 -21.61 -24.93 4.32
CA VAL A 45 -22.37 -23.66 4.27
C VAL A 45 -21.74 -22.69 3.26
N LYS A 46 -20.42 -22.51 3.31
CA LYS A 46 -19.69 -21.63 2.41
C LYS A 46 -19.80 -22.05 0.94
N ASN A 47 -19.72 -23.35 0.68
CA ASN A 47 -19.90 -23.91 -0.67
C ASN A 47 -21.33 -23.72 -1.18
N LEU A 48 -22.34 -23.89 -0.33
CA LEU A 48 -23.74 -23.68 -0.69
C LEU A 48 -24.01 -22.21 -1.01
N VAL A 49 -23.47 -21.28 -0.22
CA VAL A 49 -23.55 -19.84 -0.49
C VAL A 49 -22.87 -19.49 -1.81
N ALA A 50 -21.67 -20.02 -2.06
CA ALA A 50 -20.95 -19.79 -3.31
C ALA A 50 -21.72 -20.31 -4.55
N LYS A 51 -22.58 -21.32 -4.37
CA LYS A 51 -23.47 -21.87 -5.40
C LYS A 51 -24.85 -21.20 -5.45
N GLY A 52 -25.09 -20.14 -4.69
CA GLY A 52 -26.38 -19.44 -4.63
C GLY A 52 -27.50 -20.23 -3.93
N LYS A 53 -27.20 -21.35 -3.28
CA LYS A 53 -28.16 -22.23 -2.57
C LYS A 53 -28.39 -21.75 -1.15
N TYR A 54 -28.98 -20.55 -1.01
CA TYR A 54 -29.11 -19.86 0.27
C TYR A 54 -30.01 -20.59 1.28
N LYS A 55 -31.12 -21.20 0.83
CA LYS A 55 -32.05 -21.94 1.71
C LYS A 55 -31.37 -23.17 2.35
N GLU A 56 -30.65 -23.95 1.53
CA GLU A 56 -29.86 -25.10 2.00
C GLU A 56 -28.74 -24.67 2.96
N ALA A 57 -28.07 -23.55 2.66
CA ALA A 57 -27.04 -22.98 3.54
C ALA A 57 -27.62 -22.52 4.90
N GLN A 58 -28.83 -21.98 4.90
CA GLN A 58 -29.56 -21.58 6.11
C GLN A 58 -29.96 -22.79 6.97
N ASP A 59 -30.52 -23.84 6.36
CA ASP A 59 -30.91 -25.06 7.09
C ASP A 59 -29.70 -25.76 7.72
N LEU A 60 -28.57 -25.78 6.99
CA LEU A 60 -27.32 -26.34 7.50
C LEU A 60 -26.74 -25.50 8.65
N SER A 61 -26.90 -24.17 8.60
CA SER A 61 -26.50 -23.26 9.67
C SER A 61 -27.33 -23.47 10.95
N LYS A 62 -28.64 -23.75 10.83
CA LYS A 62 -29.50 -24.15 11.97
C LYS A 62 -29.05 -25.48 12.58
N LYS A 63 -28.65 -26.46 11.76
CA LYS A 63 -28.11 -27.75 12.24
C LYS A 63 -26.79 -27.58 12.99
N LEU A 64 -25.93 -26.69 12.51
CA LEU A 64 -24.66 -26.35 13.15
C LEU A 64 -24.88 -25.71 14.54
N LEU A 65 -25.90 -24.84 14.66
CA LEU A 65 -26.28 -24.19 15.91
C LEU A 65 -26.82 -25.17 16.96
N ARG A 66 -27.70 -26.09 16.57
CA ARG A 66 -28.19 -27.15 17.47
C ARG A 66 -27.05 -27.99 18.04
N ARG A 67 -26.02 -28.26 17.23
CA ARG A 67 -24.80 -28.96 17.68
C ARG A 67 -23.93 -28.10 18.60
N LEU A 68 -23.78 -26.81 18.29
CA LEU A 68 -23.09 -25.86 19.17
C LEU A 68 -23.76 -25.75 20.54
N LYS A 69 -25.09 -25.76 20.62
CA LYS A 69 -25.85 -25.71 21.88
C LYS A 69 -25.51 -26.86 22.83
N VAL A 70 -25.32 -28.07 22.29
CA VAL A 70 -24.90 -29.25 23.06
C VAL A 70 -23.47 -29.07 23.59
N VAL A 71 -22.58 -28.49 22.79
CA VAL A 71 -21.19 -28.21 23.20
C VAL A 71 -21.14 -27.11 24.27
N ILE A 72 -21.96 -26.07 24.15
CA ILE A 72 -22.04 -24.96 25.12
C ILE A 72 -22.57 -25.43 26.48
N LYS A 73 -23.55 -26.35 26.52
CA LYS A 73 -24.08 -26.91 27.77
C LYS A 73 -23.09 -27.77 28.56
N GLN A 74 -22.02 -28.24 27.93
CA GLN A 74 -21.01 -29.11 28.54
C GLN A 74 -19.75 -28.33 29.01
N ASP A 75 -19.73 -27.00 28.84
CA ASP A 75 -18.58 -26.13 29.15
C ASP A 75 -18.74 -25.56 30.57
N ASP A 76 -17.77 -25.80 31.45
CA ASP A 76 -17.79 -25.54 32.90
C ASP A 76 -17.56 -24.07 33.31
N GLY A 77 -17.69 -23.14 32.35
CA GLY A 77 -17.62 -21.70 32.60
C GLY A 77 -16.22 -21.15 32.87
N ARG A 78 -15.15 -21.97 32.95
CA ARG A 78 -13.77 -21.50 33.21
C ARG A 78 -12.99 -21.16 31.95
N THR A 79 -13.30 -21.80 30.82
CA THR A 79 -12.86 -21.36 29.50
C THR A 79 -14.04 -20.69 28.79
N PRO A 80 -14.01 -19.38 28.50
CA PRO A 80 -15.12 -18.77 27.81
C PRO A 80 -15.22 -19.40 26.41
N SER A 81 -16.39 -19.95 26.05
CA SER A 81 -17.39 -19.36 25.14
C SER A 81 -16.91 -18.61 23.86
N SER A 82 -15.68 -18.12 23.80
CA SER A 82 -14.95 -17.56 22.65
C SER A 82 -15.09 -18.38 21.37
N ARG A 83 -15.04 -19.72 21.46
CA ARG A 83 -15.13 -20.63 20.29
C ARG A 83 -16.52 -20.61 19.64
N ALA A 84 -17.59 -20.57 20.43
CA ALA A 84 -18.96 -20.46 19.93
C ALA A 84 -19.23 -19.06 19.35
N TYR A 85 -18.73 -18.00 20.00
CA TYR A 85 -18.76 -16.62 19.50
C TYR A 85 -17.96 -16.44 18.18
N PHE A 86 -16.86 -17.19 18.02
CA PHE A 86 -16.05 -17.21 16.81
C PHE A 86 -16.78 -17.92 15.66
N LEU A 87 -17.35 -19.11 15.93
CA LEU A 87 -18.03 -19.90 14.91
C LEU A 87 -19.31 -19.21 14.42
N THR A 88 -20.03 -18.50 15.29
CA THR A 88 -21.17 -17.66 14.86
C THR A 88 -20.75 -16.46 14.04
N GLY A 89 -19.71 -15.73 14.45
CA GLY A 89 -19.16 -14.65 13.64
C GLY A 89 -18.83 -15.11 12.22
N TRP A 90 -18.29 -16.31 12.07
CA TRP A 90 -17.97 -16.93 10.79
C TRP A 90 -19.18 -17.34 9.95
N ILE A 91 -20.18 -17.98 10.56
CA ILE A 91 -21.43 -18.34 9.86
C ILE A 91 -22.13 -17.07 9.33
N LEU A 92 -22.14 -16.00 10.13
CA LEU A 92 -22.71 -14.71 9.76
C LEU A 92 -22.01 -14.07 8.57
N GLU A 93 -20.67 -14.06 8.58
CA GLU A 93 -19.85 -13.57 7.47
C GLU A 93 -20.05 -14.41 6.21
N ASP A 94 -20.05 -15.75 6.34
CA ASP A 94 -20.22 -16.67 5.22
C ASP A 94 -21.64 -16.55 4.60
N LEU A 95 -22.68 -16.23 5.39
CA LEU A 95 -24.06 -15.97 4.91
C LEU A 95 -24.30 -14.52 4.42
N ARG A 96 -23.29 -13.63 4.47
CA ARG A 96 -23.37 -12.22 4.07
C ARG A 96 -24.56 -11.46 4.70
N GLY A 97 -24.92 -11.78 5.94
CA GLY A 97 -26.04 -11.13 6.63
C GLY A 97 -27.45 -11.63 6.28
N ARG A 98 -27.59 -12.65 5.41
CA ARG A 98 -28.88 -13.26 5.04
C ARG A 98 -29.39 -14.29 6.05
N LEU A 99 -29.28 -13.97 7.35
CA LEU A 99 -29.75 -14.85 8.40
C LEU A 99 -31.29 -14.94 8.41
N PRO A 100 -31.86 -16.12 8.74
CA PRO A 100 -33.29 -16.22 9.06
C PRO A 100 -33.63 -15.40 10.32
N PRO A 101 -34.78 -14.71 10.38
CA PRO A 101 -35.23 -13.99 11.58
C PRO A 101 -35.24 -14.85 12.85
N ASP A 102 -35.64 -16.12 12.71
CA ASP A 102 -35.74 -17.09 13.81
C ASP A 102 -34.38 -17.48 14.42
N PHE A 103 -33.26 -17.15 13.76
CA PHE A 103 -31.90 -17.43 14.24
C PHE A 103 -31.62 -16.78 15.61
N LEU A 104 -32.26 -15.65 15.90
CA LEU A 104 -32.09 -14.89 17.14
C LEU A 104 -33.04 -15.32 18.26
N HIS A 105 -33.98 -16.22 17.96
CA HIS A 105 -35.06 -16.65 18.85
C HIS A 105 -34.94 -18.13 19.26
N GLU A 106 -33.84 -18.81 18.92
CA GLU A 106 -33.66 -20.21 19.34
C GLU A 106 -33.67 -20.33 20.89
N PRO A 107 -34.63 -21.07 21.47
CA PRO A 107 -34.78 -21.15 22.92
C PRO A 107 -33.52 -21.69 23.60
N GLY A 108 -33.07 -21.06 24.68
CA GLY A 108 -31.95 -21.53 25.51
C GLY A 108 -30.54 -21.11 25.08
N LEU A 109 -30.40 -20.11 24.19
CA LEU A 109 -29.12 -19.43 23.96
C LEU A 109 -28.88 -18.35 25.03
N PRO A 110 -27.65 -18.21 25.58
CA PRO A 110 -27.34 -17.13 26.52
C PRO A 110 -27.56 -15.74 25.89
N SER A 111 -28.11 -14.78 26.64
CA SER A 111 -28.43 -13.44 26.14
C SER A 111 -27.21 -12.71 25.54
N ASN A 112 -26.02 -12.89 26.14
CA ASN A 112 -24.76 -12.35 25.63
C ASN A 112 -24.42 -12.82 24.20
N TYR A 113 -24.81 -14.05 23.85
CA TYR A 113 -24.60 -14.63 22.53
C TYR A 113 -25.56 -14.11 21.47
N VAL A 114 -26.82 -13.96 21.85
CA VAL A 114 -27.84 -13.34 21.00
C VAL A 114 -27.43 -11.90 20.68
N ASN A 115 -26.97 -11.14 21.68
CA ASN A 115 -26.54 -9.75 21.49
C ASN A 115 -25.24 -9.63 20.68
N TRP A 116 -24.27 -10.54 20.87
CA TRP A 116 -23.07 -10.61 20.03
C TRP A 116 -23.40 -10.86 18.56
N THR A 117 -24.33 -11.78 18.30
CA THR A 117 -24.79 -12.11 16.95
C THR A 117 -25.44 -10.88 16.28
N LYS A 118 -26.31 -10.18 17.01
CA LYS A 118 -26.93 -8.93 16.53
C LYS A 118 -25.88 -7.86 16.23
N TYR A 119 -24.88 -7.72 17.09
CA TYR A 119 -23.76 -6.79 16.86
C TYR A 119 -22.97 -7.17 15.59
N LYS A 120 -22.69 -8.46 15.37
CA LYS A 120 -21.99 -8.93 14.17
C LYS A 120 -22.80 -8.73 12.90
N LEU A 121 -24.12 -8.96 12.94
CA LEU A 121 -25.02 -8.60 11.84
C LEU A 121 -24.95 -7.10 11.53
N ALA A 122 -25.02 -6.25 12.56
CA ALA A 122 -24.89 -4.81 12.39
C ALA A 122 -23.56 -4.42 11.75
N ALA A 123 -22.45 -5.05 12.14
CA ALA A 123 -21.13 -4.81 11.55
C ALA A 123 -21.06 -5.22 10.07
N ILE A 124 -21.79 -6.27 9.66
CA ILE A 124 -21.90 -6.69 8.26
C ILE A 124 -22.73 -5.67 7.47
N TYR A 125 -23.89 -5.27 7.99
CA TYR A 125 -24.73 -4.25 7.35
C TYR A 125 -23.99 -2.91 7.20
N TYR A 126 -23.21 -2.52 8.20
CA TYR A 126 -22.32 -1.35 8.12
C TYR A 126 -21.32 -1.47 6.95
N LYS A 127 -20.66 -2.62 6.78
CA LYS A 127 -19.74 -2.86 5.66
C LYS A 127 -20.45 -2.89 4.29
N GLN A 128 -21.74 -3.20 4.26
CA GLN A 128 -22.57 -3.19 3.05
C GLN A 128 -23.16 -1.80 2.74
N GLY A 129 -22.91 -0.79 3.58
CA GLY A 129 -23.51 0.55 3.44
C GLY A 129 -24.95 0.65 3.93
N GLU A 130 -25.53 -0.44 4.47
CA GLU A 130 -26.91 -0.48 4.96
C GLU A 130 -27.02 0.04 6.40
N TYR A 131 -26.66 1.31 6.62
CA TYR A 131 -26.52 1.92 7.94
C TYR A 131 -27.79 1.88 8.80
N SER A 132 -28.97 2.07 8.21
CA SER A 132 -30.24 2.03 8.95
C SER A 132 -30.52 0.65 9.53
N LYS A 133 -30.24 -0.42 8.78
CA LYS A 133 -30.40 -1.80 9.29
C LYS A 133 -29.39 -2.09 10.39
N ALA A 134 -28.14 -1.64 10.23
CA ALA A 134 -27.13 -1.76 11.27
C ALA A 134 -27.58 -1.07 12.57
N LEU A 135 -28.03 0.19 12.50
CA LEU A 135 -28.51 0.94 13.67
C LEU A 135 -29.71 0.29 14.35
N ASN A 136 -30.64 -0.31 13.61
CA ASN A 136 -31.79 -1.01 14.22
C ASN A 136 -31.33 -2.13 15.16
N TYR A 137 -30.36 -2.94 14.74
CA TYR A 137 -29.80 -4.00 15.60
C TYR A 137 -29.03 -3.42 16.79
N LEU A 138 -28.24 -2.37 16.59
CA LEU A 138 -27.44 -1.75 17.66
C LEU A 138 -28.33 -1.11 18.72
N ASN A 139 -29.34 -0.34 18.30
CA ASN A 139 -30.33 0.29 19.19
C ASN A 139 -31.13 -0.75 19.96
N PHE A 140 -31.49 -1.86 19.30
CA PHE A 140 -32.15 -2.97 19.97
C PHE A 140 -31.28 -3.53 21.11
N ILE A 141 -29.98 -3.76 20.87
CA ILE A 141 -29.08 -4.28 21.90
C ILE A 141 -28.98 -3.30 23.07
N LEU A 142 -28.77 -2.01 22.79
CA LEU A 142 -28.64 -0.97 23.83
C LEU A 142 -29.90 -0.85 24.69
N LYS A 143 -31.10 -0.99 24.09
CA LYS A 143 -32.39 -0.92 24.80
C LYS A 143 -32.72 -2.20 25.57
N SER A 144 -32.53 -3.36 24.94
CA SER A 144 -32.97 -4.65 25.50
C SER A 144 -31.97 -5.28 26.47
N ALA A 145 -30.69 -4.89 26.39
CA ALA A 145 -29.64 -5.42 27.25
C ALA A 145 -28.66 -4.32 27.67
N PRO A 146 -29.08 -3.44 28.59
CA PRO A 146 -28.23 -2.36 29.09
C PRO A 146 -26.90 -2.87 29.64
N ASP A 147 -26.88 -4.01 30.34
CA ASP A 147 -25.67 -4.54 31.00
C ASP A 147 -24.86 -5.50 30.13
N TYR A 148 -25.14 -5.54 28.83
CA TYR A 148 -24.37 -6.37 27.90
C TYR A 148 -22.90 -5.94 27.88
N LYS A 149 -22.00 -6.88 28.21
CA LYS A 149 -20.53 -6.62 28.28
C LYS A 149 -19.92 -6.12 26.97
N GLY A 150 -20.58 -6.32 25.83
CA GLY A 150 -20.12 -5.84 24.51
C GLY A 150 -20.69 -4.49 24.08
N ASN A 151 -21.41 -3.78 24.96
CA ASN A 151 -22.02 -2.49 24.64
C ASN A 151 -20.98 -1.39 24.35
N ASP A 152 -19.74 -1.55 24.81
CA ASP A 152 -18.61 -0.72 24.41
C ASP A 152 -18.39 -0.72 22.88
N ARG A 153 -18.48 -1.90 22.24
CA ARG A 153 -18.37 -2.06 20.78
C ARG A 153 -19.63 -1.62 20.06
N VAL A 154 -20.80 -1.83 20.65
CA VAL A 154 -22.09 -1.39 20.09
C VAL A 154 -22.14 0.13 19.98
N LEU A 155 -21.74 0.84 21.04
CA LEU A 155 -21.64 2.30 21.04
C LEU A 155 -20.58 2.79 20.03
N ALA A 156 -19.40 2.16 20.00
CA ALA A 156 -18.34 2.52 19.06
C ALA A 156 -18.77 2.39 17.59
N LEU A 157 -19.42 1.27 17.24
CA LEU A 157 -19.92 1.06 15.87
C LEU A 157 -21.07 2.01 15.53
N SER A 158 -21.94 2.32 16.50
CA SER A 158 -23.01 3.32 16.31
C SER A 158 -22.44 4.71 16.04
N ALA A 159 -21.42 5.13 16.81
CA ALA A 159 -20.72 6.39 16.58
C ALA A 159 -20.08 6.42 15.18
N ARG A 160 -19.42 5.34 14.77
CA ARG A 160 -18.81 5.21 13.43
C ARG A 160 -19.83 5.30 12.30
N ILE A 161 -21.06 4.79 12.49
CA ILE A 161 -22.13 4.96 11.51
C ILE A 161 -22.51 6.44 11.38
N TYR A 162 -22.65 7.16 12.48
CA TYR A 162 -22.99 8.59 12.45
C TYR A 162 -21.86 9.47 11.91
N GLU A 163 -20.60 9.10 12.14
CA GLU A 163 -19.45 9.69 11.47
C GLU A 163 -19.60 9.63 9.94
N VAL A 164 -19.86 8.44 9.39
CA VAL A 164 -19.99 8.25 7.94
C VAL A 164 -21.20 8.99 7.37
N LYS A 165 -22.26 9.14 8.17
CA LYS A 165 -23.44 9.94 7.81
C LYS A 165 -23.24 11.45 7.95
N GLY A 166 -22.11 11.90 8.53
CA GLY A 166 -21.83 13.31 8.79
C GLY A 166 -22.58 13.92 9.99
N ASP A 167 -23.26 13.11 10.81
CA ASP A 167 -23.97 13.57 12.01
C ASP A 167 -23.01 13.66 13.20
N LEU A 168 -22.21 14.73 13.21
CA LEU A 168 -21.14 14.94 14.20
C LEU A 168 -21.66 15.08 15.64
N LEU A 169 -22.90 15.56 15.83
CA LEU A 169 -23.50 15.72 17.15
C LEU A 169 -23.82 14.37 17.78
N LYS A 170 -24.45 13.46 17.03
CA LYS A 170 -24.72 12.10 17.52
C LYS A 170 -23.46 11.28 17.67
N GLU A 171 -22.51 11.43 16.75
CA GLU A 171 -21.18 10.83 16.89
C GLU A 171 -20.56 11.24 18.24
N GLN A 172 -20.43 12.54 18.49
CA GLN A 172 -19.83 13.07 19.71
C GLN A 172 -20.56 12.59 20.97
N SER A 173 -21.90 12.60 20.95
CA SER A 173 -22.71 12.11 22.08
C SER A 173 -22.44 10.64 22.39
N LEU A 174 -22.37 9.78 21.38
CA LEU A 174 -22.13 8.34 21.56
C LEU A 174 -20.71 8.04 22.03
N LEU A 175 -19.72 8.78 21.52
CA LEU A 175 -18.33 8.67 21.98
C LEU A 175 -18.19 9.09 23.44
N THR A 176 -18.85 10.16 23.84
CA THR A 176 -18.86 10.64 25.23
C THR A 176 -19.53 9.61 26.15
N GLN A 177 -20.67 9.05 25.73
CA GLN A 177 -21.36 7.98 26.46
C GLN A 177 -20.49 6.72 26.61
N LEU A 178 -19.76 6.35 25.56
CA LEU A 178 -18.84 5.23 25.56
C LEU A 178 -17.71 5.42 26.58
N ILE A 179 -17.09 6.60 26.62
CA ILE A 179 -16.03 6.94 27.58
C ILE A 179 -16.57 6.92 29.00
N ALA A 180 -17.73 7.54 29.24
CA ALA A 180 -18.33 7.63 30.57
C ALA A 180 -18.69 6.24 31.12
N ARG A 181 -19.25 5.36 30.28
CA ARG A 181 -19.75 4.06 30.70
C ARG A 181 -18.69 2.95 30.71
N TYR A 182 -17.70 3.04 29.81
CA TYR A 182 -16.68 2.02 29.63
C TYR A 182 -15.26 2.62 29.57
N PRO A 183 -14.83 3.40 30.57
CA PRO A 183 -13.59 4.20 30.50
C PRO A 183 -12.32 3.35 30.35
N LYS A 184 -12.37 2.08 30.79
CA LYS A 184 -11.23 1.15 30.69
C LYS A 184 -11.24 0.31 29.40
N SER A 185 -12.25 0.42 28.55
CA SER A 185 -12.37 -0.37 27.32
C SER A 185 -11.41 0.09 26.22
N TRP A 186 -11.04 -0.83 25.34
CA TRP A 186 -10.28 -0.49 24.12
C TRP A 186 -11.08 0.46 23.22
N SER A 187 -12.40 0.28 23.13
CA SER A 187 -13.28 1.19 22.38
C SER A 187 -13.26 2.62 22.92
N ALA A 188 -13.18 2.82 24.24
CA ALA A 188 -13.04 4.16 24.83
C ALA A 188 -11.73 4.84 24.44
N SER A 189 -10.63 4.08 24.29
CA SER A 189 -9.35 4.64 23.81
C SER A 189 -9.44 5.17 22.37
N PHE A 190 -10.21 4.50 21.51
CA PHE A 190 -10.52 5.02 20.17
C PHE A 190 -11.44 6.24 20.22
N ALA A 191 -12.41 6.26 21.14
CA ALA A 191 -13.29 7.40 21.33
C ALA A 191 -12.53 8.66 21.76
N HIS A 192 -11.57 8.53 22.68
CA HIS A 192 -10.65 9.60 23.07
C HIS A 192 -9.86 10.15 21.87
N LEU A 193 -9.25 9.29 21.04
CA LEU A 193 -8.57 9.73 19.81
C LEU A 193 -9.50 10.50 18.89
N ARG A 194 -10.71 9.99 18.68
CA ARG A 194 -11.67 10.59 17.77
C ARG A 194 -12.17 11.95 18.25
N LEU A 195 -12.51 12.07 19.55
CA LEU A 195 -12.87 13.35 20.15
C LEU A 195 -11.72 14.34 20.10
N GLY A 196 -10.48 13.88 20.30
CA GLY A 196 -9.29 14.70 20.13
C GLY A 196 -9.22 15.35 18.75
N PHE A 197 -9.38 14.56 17.68
CA PHE A 197 -9.42 15.08 16.30
C PHE A 197 -10.58 16.05 16.08
N MET A 198 -11.74 15.80 16.68
CA MET A 198 -12.90 16.70 16.58
C MET A 198 -12.63 18.05 17.25
N TYR A 199 -11.97 18.08 18.40
CA TYR A 199 -11.61 19.33 19.08
C TYR A 199 -10.50 20.09 18.36
N GLU A 200 -9.51 19.37 17.83
CA GLU A 200 -8.42 19.96 17.04
C GLU A 200 -8.95 20.67 15.79
N ARG A 201 -9.88 20.03 15.06
CA ARG A 201 -10.56 20.66 13.91
C ARG A 201 -11.38 21.90 14.26
N LYS A 202 -11.83 22.02 15.50
CA LYS A 202 -12.55 23.19 16.02
C LYS A 202 -11.59 24.26 16.58
N GLY A 203 -10.28 24.02 16.57
CA GLY A 203 -9.26 24.92 17.15
C GLY A 203 -9.12 24.82 18.68
N ASP A 204 -9.81 23.89 19.35
CA ASP A 204 -9.69 23.68 20.80
C ASP A 204 -8.56 22.68 21.11
N TYR A 205 -7.33 23.17 20.98
CA TYR A 205 -6.13 22.35 21.18
C TYR A 205 -5.98 21.86 22.64
N SER A 206 -6.51 22.60 23.62
CA SER A 206 -6.45 22.23 25.03
C SER A 206 -7.26 20.95 25.30
N ARG A 207 -8.51 20.91 24.83
CA ARG A 207 -9.34 19.71 24.94
C ARG A 207 -8.81 18.59 24.07
N ALA A 208 -8.36 18.89 22.85
CA ALA A 208 -7.77 17.89 21.97
C ALA A 208 -6.60 17.15 22.65
N PHE A 209 -5.67 17.91 23.24
CA PHE A 209 -4.54 17.36 23.97
C PHE A 209 -4.98 16.48 25.15
N LYS A 210 -5.96 16.94 25.94
CA LYS A 210 -6.50 16.15 27.06
C LYS A 210 -7.08 14.82 26.57
N GLU A 211 -7.87 14.82 25.51
CA GLU A 211 -8.42 13.60 24.93
C GLU A 211 -7.32 12.66 24.41
N TYR A 212 -6.30 13.19 23.72
CA TYR A 212 -5.16 12.41 23.26
C TYR A 212 -4.39 11.73 24.39
N THR A 213 -4.13 12.44 25.49
CA THR A 213 -3.44 11.88 26.67
C THR A 213 -4.21 10.76 27.36
N ASN A 214 -5.55 10.80 27.30
CA ASN A 214 -6.41 9.76 27.87
C ASN A 214 -6.51 8.51 26.98
N SER A 215 -6.07 8.58 25.70
CA SER A 215 -6.06 7.42 24.83
C SER A 215 -4.89 6.49 25.12
N LYS A 216 -5.18 5.25 25.51
CA LYS A 216 -4.16 4.20 25.67
C LYS A 216 -3.58 3.71 24.34
N ILE A 217 -4.24 4.00 23.23
CA ILE A 217 -3.82 3.56 21.89
C ILE A 217 -2.72 4.48 21.35
N LEU A 218 -2.77 5.78 21.68
CA LEU A 218 -1.83 6.74 21.14
C LEU A 218 -0.37 6.42 21.52
N PRO A 219 -0.01 6.15 22.79
CA PRO A 219 1.35 5.73 23.13
C PRO A 219 1.79 4.44 22.43
N VAL A 220 0.87 3.48 22.25
CA VAL A 220 1.17 2.21 21.56
C VAL A 220 1.48 2.45 20.09
N ILE A 221 0.69 3.29 19.40
CA ILE A 221 0.96 3.68 18.01
C ILE A 221 2.29 4.42 17.92
N THR A 222 2.57 5.35 18.83
CA THR A 222 3.82 6.12 18.83
C THR A 222 5.03 5.21 19.07
N ILE A 223 4.97 4.28 20.03
CA ILE A 223 6.04 3.31 20.30
C ILE A 223 6.23 2.39 19.09
N LEU A 224 5.15 1.89 18.50
CA LEU A 224 5.22 1.01 17.32
C LEU A 224 5.88 1.74 16.14
N ASN A 225 5.49 2.99 15.89
CA ASN A 225 6.10 3.83 14.85
C ASN A 225 7.58 4.08 15.14
N PHE A 226 7.94 4.38 16.39
CA PHE A 226 9.33 4.56 16.80
C PHE A 226 10.16 3.28 16.64
N MET A 227 9.60 2.12 17.00
CA MET A 227 10.25 0.82 16.78
C MET A 227 10.42 0.49 15.30
N ILE A 228 9.41 0.79 14.47
CA ILE A 228 9.50 0.64 13.01
C ILE A 228 10.60 1.55 12.47
N MET A 229 10.67 2.81 12.92
CA MET A 229 11.73 3.74 12.55
C MET A 229 13.10 3.26 12.99
N LEU A 230 13.25 2.71 14.20
CA LEU A 230 14.51 2.15 14.70
C LEU A 230 14.95 0.91 13.92
N LEU A 231 14.04 -0.04 13.67
CA LEU A 231 14.33 -1.24 12.89
C LEU A 231 14.69 -0.89 11.45
N PHE A 232 13.98 0.06 10.86
CA PHE A 232 14.27 0.56 9.52
C PHE A 232 15.61 1.33 9.50
N SER A 233 15.91 2.13 10.52
CA SER A 233 17.19 2.83 10.66
C SER A 233 18.35 1.85 10.86
N ALA A 234 18.19 0.82 11.70
CA ALA A 234 19.18 -0.23 11.90
C ALA A 234 19.40 -1.06 10.63
N PHE A 235 18.33 -1.34 9.88
CA PHE A 235 18.41 -1.94 8.55
C PHE A 235 19.22 -1.03 7.61
N VAL A 236 18.91 0.26 7.55
CA VAL A 236 19.66 1.24 6.75
C VAL A 236 21.12 1.35 7.21
N PHE A 237 21.43 1.35 8.51
CA PHE A 237 22.80 1.38 9.01
C PHE A 237 23.55 0.08 8.68
N GLY A 238 22.91 -1.08 8.83
CA GLY A 238 23.45 -2.36 8.40
C GLY A 238 23.74 -2.41 6.90
N ILE A 239 22.88 -1.75 6.11
CA ILE A 239 23.04 -1.58 4.66
C ILE A 239 24.17 -0.62 4.34
N VAL A 240 24.23 0.54 4.99
CA VAL A 240 25.32 1.52 4.81
C VAL A 240 26.64 0.89 5.21
N PHE A 241 26.68 0.08 6.26
CA PHE A 241 27.86 -0.70 6.65
C PHE A 241 28.22 -1.78 5.61
N LEU A 242 27.23 -2.48 5.05
CA LEU A 242 27.47 -3.48 4.00
C LEU A 242 27.96 -2.83 2.69
N ILE A 243 27.33 -1.72 2.29
CA ILE A 243 27.74 -0.88 1.16
C ILE A 243 29.13 -0.30 1.44
N SER A 244 29.43 0.17 2.66
CA SER A 244 30.75 0.70 2.99
C SER A 244 31.83 -0.36 2.83
N ARG A 245 31.56 -1.59 3.28
CA ARG A 245 32.44 -2.74 3.07
C ARG A 245 32.63 -3.11 1.60
N LEU A 246 31.58 -3.01 0.77
CA LEU A 246 31.60 -3.35 -0.65
C LEU A 246 32.18 -2.22 -1.54
N PHE A 247 32.01 -0.95 -1.15
CA PHE A 247 32.27 0.22 -2.02
C PHE A 247 33.45 1.09 -1.58
N PHE A 248 33.79 1.17 -0.29
CA PHE A 248 34.72 2.18 0.25
C PHE A 248 36.13 1.65 0.53
N ARG A 249 36.44 0.39 0.23
CA ARG A 249 37.83 -0.10 0.20
C ARG A 249 38.64 0.40 -1.01
N LYS A 250 38.00 1.01 -2.03
CA LYS A 250 38.66 1.55 -3.23
C LYS A 250 38.06 2.90 -3.63
N ARG A 251 38.87 3.83 -4.17
CA ARG A 251 38.43 5.12 -4.78
C ARG A 251 37.32 4.89 -5.83
N LEU A 252 36.60 5.95 -6.25
CA LEU A 252 35.75 5.89 -7.44
C LEU A 252 36.56 5.24 -8.57
N ILE A 253 35.99 4.22 -9.21
CA ILE A 253 36.68 3.59 -10.33
C ILE A 253 36.52 4.54 -11.51
N GLU A 254 37.62 4.89 -12.17
CA GLU A 254 37.57 5.75 -13.36
C GLU A 254 36.53 5.22 -14.35
N ALA A 255 35.54 6.06 -14.65
CA ALA A 255 34.58 5.78 -15.69
C ALA A 255 35.35 5.66 -17.00
N ARG A 256 35.17 4.54 -17.71
CA ARG A 256 35.77 4.37 -19.04
C ARG A 256 35.22 5.47 -19.96
N ALA A 257 36.10 6.35 -20.43
CA ALA A 257 35.78 7.36 -21.42
C ALA A 257 35.06 6.73 -22.62
N GLY A 258 33.96 7.34 -23.06
CA GLY A 258 33.19 6.87 -24.20
C GLY A 258 33.78 7.32 -25.53
N PRO A 259 33.39 6.72 -26.66
CA PRO A 259 33.89 7.14 -27.98
C PRO A 259 33.26 8.45 -28.48
N PHE A 260 32.29 9.02 -27.75
CA PHE A 260 31.47 10.17 -28.15
C PHE A 260 32.29 11.46 -28.34
N ARG A 261 31.96 12.26 -29.36
CA ARG A 261 32.57 13.58 -29.61
C ARG A 261 31.70 14.68 -29.04
N LYS A 262 32.24 15.89 -28.85
CA LYS A 262 31.49 17.08 -28.39
C LYS A 262 30.23 17.35 -29.23
N VAL A 263 30.31 17.15 -30.56
CA VAL A 263 29.16 17.30 -31.48
C VAL A 263 28.05 16.28 -31.17
N ASP A 264 28.39 15.08 -30.71
CA ASP A 264 27.39 14.07 -30.35
C ASP A 264 26.62 14.48 -29.10
N LEU A 265 27.28 15.13 -28.12
CA LEU A 265 26.58 15.76 -26.99
C LEU A 265 25.60 16.80 -27.52
N PHE A 266 26.05 17.72 -28.37
CA PHE A 266 25.15 18.74 -28.92
C PHE A 266 23.93 18.14 -29.65
N VAL A 267 24.15 17.13 -30.50
CA VAL A 267 23.06 16.46 -31.23
C VAL A 267 22.09 15.76 -30.28
N VAL A 268 22.59 15.00 -29.30
CA VAL A 268 21.73 14.30 -28.33
C VAL A 268 20.98 15.29 -27.44
N PHE A 269 21.63 16.36 -26.98
CA PHE A 269 20.94 17.43 -26.24
C PHE A 269 19.90 18.13 -27.12
N ALA A 270 20.18 18.47 -28.37
CA ALA A 270 19.16 19.03 -29.26
C ALA A 270 17.97 18.06 -29.42
N LEU A 271 18.23 16.78 -29.69
CA LEU A 271 17.19 15.77 -29.85
C LEU A 271 16.39 15.48 -28.57
N LEU A 272 17.00 15.59 -27.39
CA LEU A 272 16.29 15.34 -26.12
C LEU A 272 15.61 16.59 -25.54
N PHE A 273 15.95 17.80 -25.99
CA PHE A 273 15.43 19.04 -25.40
C PHE A 273 14.63 19.90 -26.37
N THR A 274 15.05 20.01 -27.63
CA THR A 274 14.34 20.83 -28.62
C THR A 274 13.36 20.00 -29.43
N ALA A 275 13.67 18.73 -29.67
CA ALA A 275 12.80 17.88 -30.47
C ALA A 275 11.51 17.46 -29.74
N PRO A 276 11.45 17.24 -28.41
CA PRO A 276 10.18 16.91 -27.77
C PRO A 276 9.13 18.01 -27.92
N PRO A 277 9.37 19.29 -27.60
CA PRO A 277 8.38 20.35 -27.82
C PRO A 277 7.91 20.45 -29.28
N LEU A 278 8.83 20.32 -30.24
CA LEU A 278 8.50 20.35 -31.67
C LEU A 278 7.69 19.12 -32.11
N MET A 279 8.06 17.93 -31.64
CA MET A 279 7.34 16.68 -31.87
C MET A 279 5.97 16.72 -31.18
N SER A 280 5.86 17.35 -30.01
CA SER A 280 4.61 17.61 -29.31
C SER A 280 3.67 18.45 -30.17
N LEU A 281 4.16 19.59 -30.68
CA LEU A 281 3.41 20.48 -31.55
C LEU A 281 3.00 19.77 -32.85
N PHE A 282 3.90 18.95 -33.41
CA PHE A 282 3.59 18.11 -34.57
C PHE A 282 2.51 17.08 -34.27
N LEU A 283 2.60 16.34 -33.16
CA LEU A 283 1.60 15.35 -32.76
C LEU A 283 0.25 16.01 -32.39
N LEU A 284 0.27 17.19 -31.78
CA LEU A 284 -0.91 18.04 -31.57
C LEU A 284 -1.56 18.43 -32.90
N SER A 285 -0.76 18.78 -33.91
CA SER A 285 -1.26 19.09 -35.26
C SER A 285 -1.84 17.85 -35.95
N LEU A 286 -1.23 16.67 -35.77
CA LEU A 286 -1.76 15.40 -36.29
C LEU A 286 -3.03 14.97 -35.56
N ASN A 287 -3.14 15.23 -34.25
CA ASN A 287 -4.33 14.93 -33.47
C ASN A 287 -5.58 15.65 -34.02
N TYR A 288 -5.43 16.84 -34.62
CA TYR A 288 -6.52 17.51 -35.33
C TYR A 288 -7.06 16.66 -36.50
N TYR A 289 -6.16 16.03 -37.27
CA TYR A 289 -6.53 15.21 -38.45
C TYR A 289 -6.91 13.75 -38.10
N PHE A 290 -6.29 13.18 -37.06
CA PHE A 290 -6.46 11.77 -36.65
C PHE A 290 -7.31 11.60 -35.39
N ARG A 291 -8.05 12.63 -34.98
CA ARG A 291 -8.88 12.64 -33.76
C ARG A 291 -9.73 11.37 -33.61
N ASN A 292 -10.35 10.91 -34.71
CA ASN A 292 -11.20 9.72 -34.72
C ASN A 292 -10.42 8.40 -34.47
N PHE A 293 -9.17 8.32 -34.92
CA PHE A 293 -8.31 7.16 -34.66
C PHE A 293 -7.84 7.10 -33.20
N PHE A 294 -7.46 8.24 -32.62
CA PHE A 294 -7.07 8.31 -31.21
C PHE A 294 -8.24 8.09 -30.25
N LEU A 295 -9.42 8.61 -30.59
CA LEU A 295 -10.67 8.32 -29.87
C LEU A 295 -11.03 6.83 -29.94
N TRP A 296 -10.84 6.17 -31.09
CA TRP A 296 -11.05 4.73 -31.23
C TRP A 296 -10.12 3.91 -30.31
N LEU A 297 -8.85 4.34 -30.16
CA LEU A 297 -7.91 3.75 -29.18
C LEU A 297 -8.16 4.18 -27.73
N HIS A 298 -9.12 5.06 -27.48
CA HIS A 298 -9.43 5.65 -26.19
C HIS A 298 -8.25 6.39 -25.55
N LEU A 299 -7.21 6.79 -26.29
CA LEU A 299 -6.03 7.46 -25.74
C LEU A 299 -6.28 8.97 -25.64
N GLU A 300 -6.04 9.57 -24.46
CA GLU A 300 -6.00 11.03 -24.31
C GLU A 300 -4.79 11.55 -25.10
N PRO A 301 -5.00 12.32 -26.19
CA PRO A 301 -4.02 12.42 -27.27
C PRO A 301 -2.83 13.35 -27.00
N THR A 302 -2.81 14.09 -25.91
CA THR A 302 -1.71 15.04 -25.66
C THR A 302 -0.54 14.36 -24.98
N VAL A 303 -0.69 13.74 -23.81
CA VAL A 303 0.50 13.40 -23.00
C VAL A 303 1.01 11.98 -23.09
N PHE A 304 0.15 11.00 -23.43
CA PHE A 304 0.64 9.70 -23.84
C PHE A 304 1.52 9.83 -25.10
N SER A 305 1.11 10.73 -26.01
CA SER A 305 1.85 11.08 -27.21
C SER A 305 3.18 11.76 -26.90
N LEU A 306 3.24 12.62 -25.87
CA LEU A 306 4.48 13.22 -25.38
C LEU A 306 5.48 12.16 -24.90
N PHE A 307 5.06 11.27 -23.99
CA PHE A 307 5.93 10.21 -23.48
C PHE A 307 6.38 9.24 -24.57
N LEU A 308 5.45 8.84 -25.45
CA LEU A 308 5.79 7.99 -26.58
C LEU A 308 6.78 8.69 -27.51
N SER A 309 6.64 10.00 -27.72
CA SER A 309 7.56 10.80 -28.52
C SER A 309 8.96 10.89 -27.91
N ASP A 310 9.06 11.05 -26.59
CA ASP A 310 10.35 11.07 -25.86
C ASP A 310 11.06 9.72 -25.97
N MET A 311 10.32 8.62 -25.81
CA MET A 311 10.86 7.27 -25.96
C MET A 311 11.29 6.96 -27.40
N LEU A 312 10.52 7.43 -28.40
CA LEU A 312 10.88 7.30 -29.81
C LEU A 312 12.14 8.11 -30.14
N LEU A 313 12.21 9.37 -29.69
CA LEU A 313 13.37 10.24 -29.87
C LEU A 313 14.61 9.66 -29.21
N LEU A 314 14.48 9.10 -28.01
CA LEU A 314 15.56 8.38 -27.39
C LEU A 314 15.95 7.14 -28.19
N GLY A 315 14.98 6.35 -28.65
CA GLY A 315 15.23 5.20 -29.52
C GLY A 315 16.04 5.59 -30.76
N ILE A 316 15.68 6.70 -31.41
CA ILE A 316 16.40 7.28 -32.56
C ILE A 316 17.83 7.68 -32.16
N CYS A 317 18.01 8.36 -31.02
CA CYS A 317 19.34 8.73 -30.51
C CYS A 317 20.21 7.48 -30.27
N LEU A 318 19.65 6.43 -29.66
CA LEU A 318 20.36 5.19 -29.39
C LEU A 318 20.72 4.46 -30.68
N LEU A 319 19.81 4.40 -31.65
CA LEU A 319 20.08 3.81 -32.96
C LEU A 319 21.16 4.60 -33.71
N TYR A 320 21.11 5.93 -33.68
CA TYR A 320 22.14 6.80 -34.25
C TYR A 320 23.51 6.51 -33.64
N LEU A 321 23.62 6.54 -32.31
CA LEU A 321 24.88 6.30 -31.60
C LEU A 321 25.38 4.87 -31.82
N LYS A 322 24.48 3.87 -31.78
CA LYS A 322 24.80 2.47 -32.01
C LYS A 322 25.36 2.24 -33.41
N LYS A 323 24.72 2.82 -34.44
CA LYS A 323 25.16 2.71 -35.84
C LYS A 323 26.50 3.41 -36.06
N LYS A 324 26.66 4.63 -35.52
CA LYS A 324 27.86 5.45 -35.68
C LYS A 324 29.09 4.85 -35.00
N TYR A 325 28.93 4.31 -33.80
CA TYR A 325 30.03 3.82 -32.97
C TYR A 325 30.12 2.30 -32.87
N LYS A 326 29.28 1.56 -33.61
CA LYS A 326 29.19 0.10 -33.57
C LYS A 326 29.08 -0.44 -32.14
N LEU A 327 28.24 0.21 -31.31
CA LEU A 327 28.08 -0.17 -29.91
C LEU A 327 27.36 -1.52 -29.79
N ASP A 328 27.92 -2.42 -28.98
CA ASP A 328 27.31 -3.67 -28.56
C ASP A 328 26.68 -3.56 -27.16
N ASN A 329 25.97 -4.60 -26.73
CA ASN A 329 25.33 -4.62 -25.41
C ASN A 329 26.35 -4.49 -24.27
N LEU A 330 27.56 -5.04 -24.45
CA LEU A 330 28.62 -4.99 -23.46
C LEU A 330 29.15 -3.57 -23.27
N SER A 331 29.40 -2.84 -24.36
CA SER A 331 29.83 -1.44 -24.32
C SER A 331 28.75 -0.53 -23.75
N LEU A 332 27.46 -0.83 -23.95
CA LEU A 332 26.35 -0.14 -23.28
C LEU A 332 26.23 -0.51 -21.79
N GLY A 333 26.93 -1.56 -21.31
CA GLY A 333 26.92 -1.99 -19.92
C GLY A 333 25.77 -2.95 -19.58
N PHE A 334 25.09 -3.54 -20.57
CA PHE A 334 24.05 -4.55 -20.39
C PHE A 334 24.66 -5.93 -20.18
N PHE A 335 25.25 -6.15 -18.99
CA PHE A 335 25.72 -7.46 -18.58
C PHE A 335 25.48 -7.69 -17.10
N SER A 336 25.28 -8.95 -16.72
CA SER A 336 25.02 -9.34 -15.34
C SER A 336 26.31 -9.37 -14.51
N ARG A 337 26.25 -8.92 -13.25
CA ARG A 337 27.30 -9.16 -12.24
C ARG A 337 26.89 -10.16 -11.15
N GLY A 338 25.82 -10.91 -11.37
CA GLY A 338 25.28 -11.87 -10.41
C GLY A 338 24.30 -11.25 -9.42
N ILE A 339 23.68 -12.09 -8.60
CA ILE A 339 22.54 -11.74 -7.74
C ILE A 339 22.87 -10.66 -6.71
N GLN A 340 24.10 -10.62 -6.21
CA GLN A 340 24.55 -9.63 -5.24
C GLN A 340 24.44 -8.19 -5.79
N TYR A 341 24.80 -7.99 -7.05
CA TYR A 341 24.81 -6.68 -7.69
C TYR A 341 23.52 -6.36 -8.42
N ASN A 342 22.87 -7.35 -9.04
CA ASN A 342 21.68 -7.10 -9.85
C ASN A 342 20.37 -7.13 -9.06
N VAL A 343 20.36 -7.70 -7.85
CA VAL A 343 19.14 -7.86 -7.04
C VAL A 343 19.32 -7.31 -5.64
N ILE A 344 20.29 -7.84 -4.89
CA ILE A 344 20.47 -7.50 -3.47
C ILE A 344 20.83 -6.02 -3.33
N LEU A 345 21.84 -5.55 -4.07
CA LEU A 345 22.24 -4.14 -4.06
C LEU A 345 21.08 -3.20 -4.47
N PRO A 346 20.33 -3.41 -5.56
CA PRO A 346 19.18 -2.59 -5.90
C PRO A 346 18.09 -2.51 -4.84
N ILE A 347 17.75 -3.61 -4.16
CA ILE A 347 16.78 -3.61 -3.06
C ILE A 347 17.24 -2.65 -1.95
N PHE A 348 18.53 -2.71 -1.62
CA PHE A 348 19.13 -1.86 -0.60
C PHE A 348 19.17 -0.39 -0.99
N LEU A 349 19.61 -0.08 -2.21
CA LEU A 349 19.66 1.29 -2.72
C LEU A 349 18.26 1.89 -2.86
N THR A 350 17.27 1.09 -3.26
CA THR A 350 15.86 1.50 -3.32
C THR A 350 15.34 1.86 -1.93
N SER A 351 15.64 1.04 -0.92
CA SER A 351 15.25 1.30 0.47
C SER A 351 15.86 2.60 1.01
N ALA A 352 17.14 2.85 0.70
CA ALA A 352 17.81 4.11 1.04
C ALA A 352 17.19 5.31 0.32
N GLY A 353 16.87 5.16 -0.98
CA GLY A 353 16.16 6.20 -1.74
C GLY A 353 14.78 6.54 -1.17
N ILE A 354 14.04 5.54 -0.67
CA ILE A 354 12.73 5.76 -0.04
C ILE A 354 12.89 6.52 1.28
N MET A 355 13.91 6.22 2.07
CA MET A 355 14.21 6.98 3.28
C MET A 355 14.50 8.45 2.96
N ILE A 356 15.34 8.69 1.95
CA ILE A 356 15.66 10.06 1.50
C ILE A 356 14.38 10.79 1.07
N ALA A 357 13.47 10.12 0.36
CA ALA A 357 12.17 10.70 0.02
C ALA A 357 11.37 11.07 1.28
N ILE A 358 11.21 10.13 2.22
CA ILE A 358 10.45 10.37 3.46
C ILE A 358 11.01 11.57 4.22
N ILE A 359 12.33 11.64 4.41
CA ILE A 359 13.00 12.74 5.09
C ILE A 359 12.77 14.05 4.33
N PHE A 360 13.01 14.05 3.02
CA PHE A 360 12.88 15.24 2.18
C PHE A 360 11.45 15.79 2.19
N PHE A 361 10.44 14.95 1.95
CA PHE A 361 9.05 15.36 1.97
C PHE A 361 8.56 15.75 3.37
N SER A 362 9.12 15.17 4.44
CA SER A 362 8.83 15.60 5.82
C SER A 362 9.43 16.98 6.13
N ILE A 363 10.56 17.34 5.54
CA ILE A 363 11.12 18.69 5.68
C ILE A 363 10.27 19.70 4.90
N ILE A 364 9.91 19.37 3.66
CA ILE A 364 9.06 20.23 2.83
C ILE A 364 7.69 20.45 3.46
N SER A 365 7.11 19.45 4.14
CA SER A 365 5.82 19.63 4.82
C SER A 365 5.87 20.63 5.97
N LEU A 366 7.05 20.88 6.56
CA LEU A 366 7.24 21.89 7.61
C LEU A 366 7.33 23.32 7.07
N THR A 367 7.64 23.52 5.78
CA THR A 367 7.87 24.86 5.21
C THR A 367 6.61 25.53 4.66
N SER A 368 5.45 24.87 4.72
CA SER A 368 4.20 25.30 4.06
C SER A 368 4.31 25.55 2.54
N VAL A 369 5.45 25.20 1.93
CA VAL A 369 5.69 25.37 0.48
C VAL A 369 4.87 24.34 -0.26
N LYS A 370 3.99 24.80 -1.15
CA LYS A 370 3.26 23.92 -2.07
C LYS A 370 4.22 23.44 -3.16
N ILE A 371 4.32 22.13 -3.34
CA ILE A 371 5.01 21.54 -4.49
C ILE A 371 4.08 21.70 -5.70
N PRO A 372 4.50 22.38 -6.77
CA PRO A 372 3.71 22.48 -7.98
C PRO A 372 3.44 21.09 -8.56
N GLU A 373 2.19 20.87 -8.97
CA GLU A 373 1.81 19.66 -9.69
C GLU A 373 2.52 19.63 -11.05
N SER A 374 3.15 18.51 -11.39
CA SER A 374 3.71 18.34 -12.73
C SER A 374 2.61 17.88 -13.69
N PRO A 375 2.73 18.14 -15.00
CA PRO A 375 1.80 17.61 -16.00
C PRO A 375 1.61 16.09 -15.87
N ILE A 376 2.68 15.36 -15.54
CA ILE A 376 2.71 13.91 -15.32
C ILE A 376 1.81 13.48 -14.17
N ASP A 377 1.83 14.21 -13.05
CA ASP A 377 1.01 13.90 -11.88
C ASP A 377 -0.48 14.05 -12.21
N ALA A 378 -0.85 15.13 -12.91
CA ALA A 378 -2.22 15.39 -13.34
C ALA A 378 -2.76 14.28 -14.26
N ILE A 379 -1.93 13.76 -15.16
CA ILE A 379 -2.34 12.65 -16.05
C ILE A 379 -2.44 11.35 -15.28
N ALA A 380 -1.51 11.09 -14.37
CA ALA A 380 -1.58 9.90 -13.53
C ALA A 380 -2.88 9.90 -12.73
N GLN A 381 -3.20 11.03 -12.09
CA GLN A 381 -4.46 11.21 -11.38
C GLN A 381 -5.66 11.00 -12.30
N ASN A 382 -5.71 11.67 -13.45
CA ASN A 382 -6.82 11.52 -14.41
C ASN A 382 -6.95 10.08 -14.94
N THR A 383 -5.84 9.42 -15.24
CA THR A 383 -5.80 8.04 -15.74
C THR A 383 -6.30 7.05 -14.69
N PHE A 384 -5.92 7.27 -13.43
CA PHE A 384 -6.40 6.47 -12.31
C PHE A 384 -7.89 6.68 -12.05
N LEU A 385 -8.36 7.94 -12.06
CA LEU A 385 -9.78 8.27 -11.88
C LEU A 385 -10.66 7.68 -13.00
N GLN A 386 -10.16 7.67 -14.25
CA GLN A 386 -10.87 7.04 -15.37
C GLN A 386 -10.93 5.51 -15.28
N GLY A 387 -10.04 4.89 -14.49
CA GLY A 387 -10.07 3.44 -14.22
C GLY A 387 -9.81 2.52 -15.41
N ASN A 388 -9.34 3.03 -16.56
CA ASN A 388 -9.09 2.21 -17.76
C ASN A 388 -7.86 1.30 -17.55
N PRO A 389 -8.00 -0.03 -17.49
CA PRO A 389 -6.89 -0.93 -17.15
C PRO A 389 -5.72 -0.88 -18.13
N ILE A 390 -5.99 -0.66 -19.42
CA ILE A 390 -4.95 -0.58 -20.46
C ILE A 390 -4.13 0.69 -20.27
N LYS A 391 -4.79 1.84 -20.05
CA LYS A 391 -4.07 3.11 -19.80
C LYS A 391 -3.25 3.04 -18.53
N ILE A 392 -3.81 2.47 -17.47
CA ILE A 392 -3.09 2.27 -16.20
C ILE A 392 -1.87 1.39 -16.41
N PHE A 393 -2.03 0.25 -17.11
CA PHE A 393 -0.90 -0.64 -17.42
C PHE A 393 0.18 0.06 -18.23
N LEU A 394 -0.19 0.77 -19.30
CA LEU A 394 0.76 1.51 -20.14
C LEU A 394 1.49 2.59 -19.34
N LEU A 395 0.79 3.33 -18.49
CA LEU A 395 1.37 4.35 -17.64
C LEU A 395 2.36 3.73 -16.63
N PHE A 396 1.98 2.65 -15.95
CA PHE A 396 2.86 1.92 -15.06
C PHE A 396 4.11 1.42 -15.79
N PHE A 397 3.94 0.79 -16.95
CA PHE A 397 5.06 0.30 -17.75
C PHE A 397 6.02 1.43 -18.15
N MET A 398 5.49 2.57 -18.57
CA MET A 398 6.30 3.72 -18.95
C MET A 398 7.08 4.28 -17.76
N VAL A 399 6.42 4.54 -16.63
CA VAL A 399 7.04 5.16 -15.45
C VAL A 399 8.02 4.24 -14.73
N THR A 400 7.78 2.92 -14.77
CA THR A 400 8.55 1.96 -13.94
C THR A 400 9.56 1.14 -14.74
N VAL A 401 9.42 1.05 -16.07
CA VAL A 401 10.29 0.24 -16.92
C VAL A 401 10.92 1.07 -18.02
N ALA A 402 10.11 1.61 -18.94
CA ALA A 402 10.65 2.28 -20.13
C ALA A 402 11.45 3.54 -19.78
N GLY A 403 10.89 4.43 -18.96
CA GLY A 403 11.54 5.65 -18.49
C GLY A 403 12.86 5.39 -17.74
N PRO A 404 12.88 4.54 -16.70
CA PRO A 404 14.12 4.21 -16.00
C PRO A 404 15.21 3.62 -16.91
N ILE A 405 14.88 2.74 -17.85
CA ILE A 405 15.85 2.22 -18.82
C ILE A 405 16.39 3.35 -19.69
N ALA A 406 15.48 4.16 -20.23
CA ALA A 406 15.77 5.28 -21.09
C ALA A 406 16.73 6.28 -20.44
N GLU A 407 16.36 6.76 -19.27
CA GLU A 407 17.12 7.73 -18.48
C GLU A 407 18.48 7.17 -18.08
N GLU A 408 18.57 5.94 -17.60
CA GLU A 408 19.88 5.38 -17.20
C GLU A 408 20.82 5.22 -18.41
N ILE A 409 20.32 4.95 -19.62
CA ILE A 409 21.19 4.96 -20.80
C ILE A 409 21.70 6.38 -21.11
N VAL A 410 20.82 7.39 -21.10
CA VAL A 410 21.21 8.79 -21.35
C VAL A 410 22.20 9.26 -20.29
N PHE A 411 21.85 9.16 -19.02
CA PHE A 411 22.63 9.77 -17.95
C PHE A 411 23.90 8.97 -17.62
N ARG A 412 23.88 7.63 -17.71
CA ARG A 412 25.03 6.80 -17.31
C ARG A 412 25.90 6.40 -18.49
N VAL A 413 25.31 5.89 -19.55
CA VAL A 413 26.10 5.41 -20.69
C VAL A 413 26.57 6.58 -21.53
N PHE A 414 25.69 7.54 -21.81
CA PHE A 414 26.04 8.65 -22.68
C PHE A 414 26.70 9.81 -21.92
N LEU A 415 26.02 10.43 -20.95
CA LEU A 415 26.52 11.65 -20.30
C LEU A 415 27.77 11.38 -19.45
N ILE A 416 27.76 10.41 -18.53
CA ILE A 416 28.94 10.14 -17.68
C ILE A 416 30.16 9.80 -18.55
N LYS A 417 30.03 8.91 -19.54
CA LYS A 417 31.16 8.54 -20.41
C LYS A 417 31.66 9.69 -21.27
N SER A 418 30.75 10.55 -21.73
CA SER A 418 31.08 11.74 -22.52
C SER A 418 31.82 12.78 -21.70
N PHE A 419 31.31 13.13 -20.52
CA PHE A 419 31.96 14.11 -19.65
C PHE A 419 33.26 13.56 -19.07
N ALA A 420 33.32 12.28 -18.69
CA ALA A 420 34.54 11.67 -18.17
C ALA A 420 35.69 11.69 -19.19
N LYS A 421 35.40 11.69 -20.50
CA LYS A 421 36.40 11.85 -21.57
C LYS A 421 37.06 13.24 -21.57
N TYR A 422 36.30 14.28 -21.26
CA TYR A 422 36.73 15.68 -21.37
C TYR A 422 37.04 16.33 -20.02
N THR A 423 36.77 15.65 -18.92
CA THR A 423 36.93 16.16 -17.55
C THR A 423 37.53 15.06 -16.65
N ASN A 424 36.82 14.65 -15.60
CA ASN A 424 37.16 13.50 -14.76
C ASN A 424 35.87 12.79 -14.31
N THR A 425 36.01 11.60 -13.74
CA THR A 425 34.85 10.78 -13.33
C THR A 425 33.99 11.46 -12.26
N THR A 426 34.62 12.15 -11.30
CA THR A 426 33.91 12.83 -10.21
C THR A 426 33.02 13.94 -10.75
N PHE A 427 33.56 14.80 -11.60
CA PHE A 427 32.80 15.86 -12.27
C PHE A 427 31.68 15.28 -13.11
N ALA A 428 31.96 14.25 -13.92
CA ALA A 428 30.97 13.60 -14.76
C ALA A 428 29.80 13.01 -13.97
N VAL A 429 30.08 12.41 -12.79
CA VAL A 429 29.07 11.91 -11.87
C VAL A 429 28.22 13.05 -11.32
N ILE A 430 28.84 14.07 -10.70
CA ILE A 430 28.11 15.19 -10.08
C ILE A 430 27.25 15.93 -11.12
N PHE A 431 27.83 16.24 -12.28
CA PHE A 431 27.15 17.00 -13.31
C PHE A 431 26.01 16.21 -13.97
N SER A 432 26.20 14.91 -14.25
CA SER A 432 25.12 14.05 -14.74
C SER A 432 23.97 13.94 -13.75
N SER A 433 24.26 13.83 -12.44
CA SER A 433 23.25 13.78 -11.38
C SER A 433 22.51 15.10 -11.20
N LEU A 434 23.20 16.25 -11.31
CA LEU A 434 22.57 17.56 -11.25
C LEU A 434 21.62 17.77 -12.43
N LEU A 435 22.07 17.42 -13.65
CA LEU A 435 21.22 17.45 -14.83
C LEU A 435 19.99 16.58 -14.59
N PHE A 436 20.16 15.32 -14.17
CA PHE A 436 19.04 14.42 -13.84
C PHE A 436 17.98 15.09 -12.95
N GLY A 437 18.41 15.87 -11.95
CA GLY A 437 17.50 16.66 -11.12
C GLY A 437 16.71 17.74 -11.87
N PHE A 438 17.36 18.52 -12.73
CA PHE A 438 16.69 19.54 -13.55
C PHE A 438 15.71 18.95 -14.56
N PHE A 439 16.00 17.77 -15.10
CA PHE A 439 15.14 17.10 -16.08
C PHE A 439 13.79 16.63 -15.51
N HIS A 440 13.64 16.60 -14.19
CA HIS A 440 12.36 16.27 -13.55
C HIS A 440 11.38 17.46 -13.45
N GLN A 441 11.76 18.63 -14.02
CA GLN A 441 10.88 19.79 -14.25
C GLN A 441 10.20 20.37 -12.99
N ARG A 442 10.78 20.13 -11.81
CA ARG A 442 10.29 20.64 -10.52
C ARG A 442 11.45 21.24 -9.74
N LEU A 443 11.65 22.55 -9.84
CA LEU A 443 12.80 23.25 -9.24
C LEU A 443 12.96 22.95 -7.74
N ILE A 444 11.85 22.93 -6.99
CA ILE A 444 11.86 22.61 -5.56
C ILE A 444 12.35 21.19 -5.26
N LEU A 445 12.21 20.25 -6.22
CA LEU A 445 12.63 18.86 -6.10
C LEU A 445 14.01 18.58 -6.71
N VAL A 446 14.66 19.57 -7.35
CA VAL A 446 15.99 19.39 -7.94
C VAL A 446 17.01 18.83 -6.94
N PRO A 447 17.10 19.32 -5.67
CA PRO A 447 18.03 18.74 -4.70
C PRO A 447 17.76 17.25 -4.45
N TYR A 448 16.50 16.87 -4.31
CA TYR A 448 16.07 15.50 -4.08
C TYR A 448 16.41 14.58 -5.26
N PHE A 449 16.04 14.95 -6.48
CA PHE A 449 16.35 14.16 -7.67
C PHE A 449 17.85 14.13 -7.98
N THR A 450 18.60 15.19 -7.63
CA THR A 450 20.07 15.19 -7.75
C THR A 450 20.70 14.13 -6.86
N VAL A 451 20.21 13.96 -5.62
CA VAL A 451 20.70 12.91 -4.70
C VAL A 451 20.38 11.51 -5.23
N LEU A 452 19.18 11.28 -5.78
CA LEU A 452 18.87 10.01 -6.43
C LEU A 452 19.78 9.76 -7.65
N GLY A 453 19.97 10.79 -8.48
CA GLY A 453 20.90 10.75 -9.60
C GLY A 453 22.33 10.41 -9.18
N LEU A 454 22.79 10.86 -8.00
CA LEU A 454 24.11 10.52 -7.46
C LEU A 454 24.18 9.03 -7.08
N ILE A 455 23.14 8.49 -6.42
CA ILE A 455 23.06 7.07 -6.07
C ILE A 455 23.18 6.21 -7.32
N PHE A 456 22.42 6.52 -8.37
CA PHE A 456 22.43 5.77 -9.63
C PHE A 456 23.77 5.92 -10.38
N ALA A 457 24.36 7.11 -10.40
CA ALA A 457 25.65 7.38 -11.05
C ALA A 457 26.82 6.68 -10.35
N ILE A 458 26.88 6.71 -9.01
CA ILE A 458 27.90 6.01 -8.22
C ILE A 458 27.75 4.50 -8.39
N THR A 459 26.50 4.00 -8.38
CA THR A 459 26.21 2.58 -8.61
C THR A 459 26.72 2.13 -9.97
N TYR A 460 26.43 2.89 -11.02
CA TYR A 460 26.92 2.61 -12.37
C TYR A 460 28.45 2.59 -12.45
N THR A 461 29.12 3.63 -11.96
CA THR A 461 30.59 3.76 -12.08
C THR A 461 31.33 2.65 -11.32
N LYS A 462 30.80 2.22 -10.16
CA LYS A 462 31.38 1.15 -9.35
C LYS A 462 31.07 -0.24 -9.91
N THR A 463 29.85 -0.46 -10.39
CA THR A 463 29.43 -1.76 -10.93
C THR A 463 29.80 -1.95 -12.40
N LYS A 464 30.16 -0.89 -13.14
CA LYS A 464 30.48 -0.92 -14.59
C LYS A 464 29.38 -1.54 -15.47
N THR A 465 28.21 -1.82 -14.91
CA THR A 465 27.01 -2.31 -15.58
C THR A 465 25.89 -1.36 -15.24
N ILE A 466 24.97 -1.15 -16.18
CA ILE A 466 23.80 -0.30 -15.94
C ILE A 466 22.67 -1.04 -15.24
N ILE A 467 22.73 -2.37 -15.20
CA ILE A 467 21.65 -3.23 -14.66
C ILE A 467 21.29 -2.86 -13.22
N PRO A 468 22.24 -2.70 -12.27
CA PRO A 468 21.89 -2.34 -10.90
C PRO A 468 21.22 -0.98 -10.79
N SER A 469 21.67 0.01 -11.58
CA SER A 469 21.06 1.34 -11.59
C SER A 469 19.64 1.31 -12.16
N ILE A 470 19.43 0.61 -13.29
CA ILE A 470 18.09 0.41 -13.88
C ILE A 470 17.16 -0.27 -12.88
N VAL A 471 17.58 -1.38 -12.27
CA VAL A 471 16.73 -2.13 -11.32
C VAL A 471 16.40 -1.28 -10.10
N THR A 472 17.38 -0.52 -9.57
CA THR A 472 17.14 0.38 -8.44
C THR A 472 16.11 1.44 -8.80
N HIS A 473 16.29 2.10 -9.94
CA HIS A 473 15.41 3.16 -10.41
C HIS A 473 14.00 2.64 -10.71
N SER A 474 13.88 1.51 -11.41
CA SER A 474 12.61 0.84 -11.68
C SER A 474 11.87 0.44 -10.40
N LEU A 475 12.56 -0.17 -9.44
CA LEU A 475 11.96 -0.53 -8.15
C LEU A 475 11.51 0.70 -7.36
N TYR A 476 12.32 1.76 -7.40
CA TYR A 476 11.99 3.03 -6.75
C TYR A 476 10.71 3.66 -7.31
N ASN A 477 10.63 3.79 -8.64
CA ASN A 477 9.45 4.33 -9.30
C ASN A 477 8.23 3.43 -9.09
N PHE A 478 8.41 2.11 -9.16
CA PHE A 478 7.33 1.16 -8.91
C PHE A 478 6.72 1.30 -7.51
N LEU A 479 7.57 1.45 -6.48
CA LEU A 479 7.08 1.58 -5.11
C LEU A 479 6.38 2.93 -4.88
N LEU A 480 6.95 4.04 -5.33
CA LEU A 480 6.31 5.35 -5.15
C LEU A 480 5.02 5.49 -5.96
N PHE A 481 5.06 5.11 -7.24
CA PHE A 481 3.89 5.22 -8.12
C PHE A 481 2.81 4.20 -7.76
N GLY A 482 3.21 2.97 -7.39
CA GLY A 482 2.31 1.92 -6.91
C GLY A 482 1.59 2.29 -5.61
N LEU A 483 2.29 2.89 -4.65
CA LEU A 483 1.67 3.40 -3.43
C LEU A 483 0.65 4.51 -3.73
N GLY A 484 0.99 5.46 -4.61
CA GLY A 484 0.07 6.51 -5.05
C GLY A 484 -1.24 5.96 -5.61
N PHE A 485 -1.16 4.95 -6.50
CA PHE A 485 -2.34 4.28 -7.05
C PHE A 485 -3.21 3.60 -5.98
N LEU A 486 -2.58 2.92 -5.01
CA LEU A 486 -3.30 2.26 -3.92
C LEU A 486 -4.03 3.23 -2.99
N PHE A 487 -3.46 4.42 -2.75
CA PHE A 487 -4.12 5.44 -1.94
C PHE A 487 -5.29 6.10 -2.66
N MET A 488 -5.20 6.30 -3.98
CA MET A 488 -6.28 6.92 -4.77
C MET A 488 -7.50 6.00 -4.96
N ASN A 489 -7.32 4.68 -5.08
CA ASN A 489 -8.42 3.72 -5.26
C ASN A 489 -9.19 3.35 -3.98
N ASN A 490 -8.80 3.89 -2.82
CA ASN A 490 -9.47 3.66 -1.54
C ASN A 490 -10.47 4.77 -1.15
N HIS A 491 -10.72 5.71 -2.06
CA HIS A 491 -11.77 6.72 -2.00
C HIS A 491 -12.73 6.50 -3.16
#